data_AF-Q4CTQ7-F1
#
_entry.id   AF-Q4CTQ7-F1
#
_cell.length_a   1.000
_cell.length_b   1.000
_cell.length_c   1.000
_cell.angle_alpha   90.00
_cell.angle_beta   90.00
_cell.angle_gamma   90.00
#
_symmetry.space_group_name_H-M   'P 1'
#
loop_
_entity.id
_entity.type
_entity.pdbx_description
1 polymer ?
#
loop_
_entity_poly.entity_id
_entity_poly.type
_entity_poly.pdbx_seq_one_letter_code
_entity_poly.pdbx_strand_id
1 'polypeptide(L)'
;QAGYGADARATLEVLVEAGAPLSRGAFHAVLSGDLTVREAEEVILLMQTKYNISATPQTYAYLHKAVIKRPNGSSTVLQMFDWHELALKSLLKVNDTVNHQMPNTLVDGHSGQAAISTSSIVTPLEKDLLARYPTYAEAVEGVLVRLRVDPTIDSRLKSYLRPLLRVAQLRMNSFTGMAPQVPTRVPKGAAIAVLAADVLANLEEWFMPFASYYSAVVIPYSSLVALRNGGGRRVDGTFEKGTQQLLNDPLWREIGSEQQHMLESRRRVLVKFLETYRDVIHLVSLEEELALSRDCDRYGIAARKTFARCAAFALNLARLDVANGTKVYAEQTCNIVLVSSSFDGCGRYLVDLKREVLRGKKDIDGLQGLTQGLQRLCYHNPRTSPQWRPPQVSVASLIHPAVNQQS
;
A
#
# COMPACT_ATOMS: atom_id res chain seq x y z
N GLN A 1 -30.38 6.90 -6.59
CA GLN A 1 -29.59 5.99 -5.72
C GLN A 1 -29.83 6.41 -4.27
N ALA A 2 -30.93 5.95 -3.66
CA ALA A 2 -31.40 6.38 -2.33
C ALA A 2 -31.58 5.20 -1.35
N GLY A 3 -30.80 4.12 -1.50
CA GLY A 3 -31.10 2.82 -0.88
C GLY A 3 -30.53 2.58 0.52
N TYR A 4 -29.26 2.93 0.78
CA TYR A 4 -28.56 2.43 1.99
C TYR A 4 -28.61 3.41 3.17
N GLY A 5 -28.65 4.72 2.94
CA GLY A 5 -28.77 5.73 3.99
C GLY A 5 -30.12 5.70 4.69
N ALA A 6 -31.19 5.45 3.93
CA ALA A 6 -32.52 5.23 4.48
C ALA A 6 -32.55 3.95 5.33
N ASP A 7 -31.91 2.88 4.86
CA ASP A 7 -31.79 1.60 5.57
C ASP A 7 -30.96 1.70 6.86
N ALA A 8 -29.86 2.46 6.84
CA ALA A 8 -29.04 2.73 8.01
C ALA A 8 -29.82 3.51 9.10
N ARG A 9 -30.60 4.52 8.69
CA ARG A 9 -31.48 5.25 9.60
C ARG A 9 -32.61 4.37 10.11
N ALA A 10 -33.25 3.60 9.23
CA ALA A 10 -34.28 2.63 9.61
C ALA A 10 -33.75 1.59 10.60
N THR A 11 -32.52 1.10 10.41
CA THR A 11 -31.86 0.18 11.36
C THR A 11 -31.67 0.82 12.74
N LEU A 12 -31.25 2.09 12.79
CA LEU A 12 -31.14 2.82 14.06
C LEU A 12 -32.51 3.11 14.68
N GLU A 13 -33.52 3.41 13.87
CA GLU A 13 -34.91 3.63 14.30
C GLU A 13 -35.51 2.34 14.86
N VAL A 14 -35.31 1.20 14.21
CA VAL A 14 -35.73 -0.13 14.72
C VAL A 14 -35.06 -0.44 16.07
N LEU A 15 -33.78 -0.11 16.25
CA LEU A 15 -33.11 -0.25 17.56
C LEU A 15 -33.74 0.64 18.63
N VAL A 16 -34.14 1.86 18.27
CA VAL A 16 -34.85 2.79 19.18
C VAL A 16 -36.24 2.27 19.52
N GLU A 17 -37.00 1.80 18.53
CA GLU A 17 -38.33 1.20 18.71
C GLU A 17 -38.28 -0.08 19.56
N ALA A 18 -37.23 -0.88 19.40
CA ALA A 18 -36.97 -2.06 20.23
C ALA A 18 -36.50 -1.72 21.67
N GLY A 19 -36.36 -0.43 22.02
CA GLY A 19 -35.90 0.01 23.34
C GLY A 19 -34.42 -0.26 23.61
N ALA A 20 -33.62 -0.56 22.60
CA ALA A 20 -32.19 -0.81 22.77
C ALA A 20 -31.46 0.54 23.01
N PRO A 21 -30.61 0.65 24.05
CA PRO A 21 -29.83 1.86 24.26
C PRO A 21 -28.87 2.07 23.08
N LEU A 22 -29.04 3.19 22.38
CA LEU A 22 -28.13 3.56 21.29
C LEU A 22 -26.76 3.92 21.87
N SER A 23 -25.87 2.95 21.89
CA SER A 23 -24.47 3.12 22.27
C SER A 23 -23.59 3.40 21.05
N ARG A 24 -22.34 3.82 21.29
CA ARG A 24 -21.33 3.93 20.23
C ARG A 24 -21.20 2.64 19.41
N GLY A 25 -21.34 1.47 20.06
CA GLY A 25 -21.30 0.17 19.40
C GLY A 25 -22.41 -0.02 18.37
N ALA A 26 -23.63 0.47 18.64
CA ALA A 26 -24.74 0.42 17.69
C ALA A 26 -24.44 1.25 16.43
N PHE A 27 -23.90 2.45 16.60
CA PHE A 27 -23.45 3.28 15.47
C PHE A 27 -22.30 2.64 14.70
N HIS A 28 -21.33 2.04 15.39
CA HIS A 28 -20.22 1.32 14.75
C HIS A 28 -20.69 0.10 13.96
N ALA A 29 -21.72 -0.60 14.42
CA ALA A 29 -22.33 -1.71 13.67
C ALA A 29 -22.94 -1.20 12.35
N VAL A 30 -23.69 -0.10 12.37
CA VAL A 30 -24.25 0.53 11.16
C VAL A 30 -23.14 1.02 10.24
N LEU A 31 -22.13 1.70 10.78
CA LEU A 31 -20.98 2.19 10.02
C LEU A 31 -20.11 1.07 9.42
N SER A 32 -20.19 -0.15 9.96
CA SER A 32 -19.48 -1.32 9.42
C SER A 32 -20.14 -1.90 8.17
N GLY A 33 -21.38 -1.49 7.86
CA GLY A 33 -22.12 -1.91 6.67
C GLY A 33 -21.59 -1.34 5.35
N ASP A 34 -22.30 -1.64 4.26
CA ASP A 34 -22.01 -1.07 2.94
C ASP A 34 -22.61 0.33 2.78
N LEU A 35 -21.91 1.32 3.35
CA LEU A 35 -22.30 2.73 3.24
C LEU A 35 -21.43 3.48 2.22
N THR A 36 -22.06 4.43 1.54
CA THR A 36 -21.35 5.51 0.86
C THR A 36 -20.72 6.47 1.88
N VAL A 37 -19.75 7.27 1.45
CA VAL A 37 -19.09 8.27 2.31
C VAL A 37 -20.10 9.22 2.93
N ARG A 38 -21.04 9.72 2.12
CA ARG A 38 -22.10 10.63 2.58
C ARG A 38 -22.99 9.99 3.64
N GLU A 39 -23.42 8.74 3.43
CA GLU A 39 -24.26 8.03 4.40
C GLU A 39 -23.51 7.82 5.72
N ALA A 40 -22.23 7.47 5.67
CA ALA A 40 -21.39 7.33 6.86
C ALA A 40 -21.20 8.67 7.60
N GLU A 41 -21.00 9.78 6.87
CA GLU A 41 -20.95 11.14 7.46
C GLU A 41 -22.27 11.53 8.14
N GLU A 42 -23.41 11.21 7.51
CA GLU A 42 -24.74 11.47 8.09
C GLU A 42 -24.98 10.65 9.37
N VAL A 43 -24.56 9.38 9.41
CA VAL A 43 -24.64 8.53 10.61
C VAL A 43 -23.78 9.09 11.75
N ILE A 44 -22.58 9.58 11.45
CA ILE A 44 -21.69 10.19 12.45
C ILE A 44 -22.27 11.51 12.96
N LEU A 45 -22.82 12.35 12.07
CA LEU A 45 -23.48 13.59 12.47
C LEU A 45 -24.65 13.31 13.41
N LEU A 46 -25.48 12.31 13.10
CA LEU A 46 -26.58 11.86 13.94
C LEU A 46 -26.09 11.39 15.32
N MET A 47 -25.06 10.54 15.34
CA MET A 47 -24.41 10.03 16.56
C MET A 47 -23.97 11.17 17.49
N GLN A 48 -23.33 12.20 16.92
CA GLN A 48 -22.76 13.31 17.68
C GLN A 48 -23.81 14.34 18.11
N THR A 49 -24.75 14.70 17.23
CA THR A 49 -25.65 15.84 17.46
C THR A 49 -26.96 15.45 18.13
N LYS A 50 -27.57 14.33 17.71
CA LYS A 50 -28.85 13.88 18.28
C LYS A 50 -28.65 13.08 19.55
N TYR A 51 -27.60 12.26 19.60
CA TYR A 51 -27.36 11.33 20.70
C TYR A 51 -26.18 11.74 21.60
N ASN A 52 -25.47 12.83 21.31
CA ASN A 52 -24.34 13.32 22.10
C ASN A 52 -23.24 12.27 22.33
N ILE A 53 -23.07 11.32 21.40
CA ILE A 53 -22.05 10.28 21.48
C ILE A 53 -20.79 10.76 20.78
N SER A 54 -19.68 10.84 21.52
CA SER A 54 -18.40 11.27 20.99
C SER A 54 -17.81 10.27 19.98
N ALA A 55 -17.34 10.81 18.85
CA ALA A 55 -16.57 10.06 17.86
C ALA A 55 -15.16 9.75 18.39
N THR A 56 -14.64 8.59 17.97
CA THR A 56 -13.28 8.14 18.28
C THR A 56 -12.54 7.89 16.97
N PRO A 57 -11.21 7.65 16.99
CA PRO A 57 -10.50 7.27 15.78
C PRO A 57 -11.10 6.03 15.08
N GLN A 58 -11.65 5.10 15.83
CA GLN A 58 -12.40 3.96 15.26
C GLN A 58 -13.61 4.43 14.43
N THR A 59 -14.34 5.46 14.86
CA THR A 59 -15.43 6.04 14.08
C THR A 59 -14.93 6.54 12.72
N TYR A 60 -13.82 7.27 12.70
CA TYR A 60 -13.21 7.79 11.47
C TYR A 60 -12.62 6.69 10.57
N ALA A 61 -12.24 5.53 11.14
CA ALA A 61 -11.81 4.37 10.36
C ALA A 61 -12.90 3.89 9.38
N TYR A 62 -14.18 3.98 9.78
CA TYR A 62 -15.30 3.61 8.90
C TYR A 62 -15.48 4.57 7.72
N LEU A 63 -15.23 5.87 7.91
CA LEU A 63 -15.22 6.84 6.81
C LEU A 63 -14.14 6.50 5.78
N HIS A 64 -12.92 6.19 6.25
CA HIS A 64 -11.86 5.71 5.37
C HIS A 64 -12.29 4.44 4.64
N LYS A 65 -12.88 3.44 5.31
CA LYS A 65 -13.39 2.21 4.69
C LYS A 65 -14.45 2.47 3.61
N ALA A 66 -15.34 3.44 3.80
CA ALA A 66 -16.30 3.86 2.79
C ALA A 66 -15.60 4.45 1.54
N VAL A 67 -14.57 5.29 1.75
CA VAL A 67 -13.77 5.88 0.66
C VAL A 67 -12.95 4.85 -0.10
N ILE A 68 -12.41 3.81 0.56
CA ILE A 68 -11.58 2.76 -0.06
C ILE A 68 -12.22 2.26 -1.36
N LYS A 69 -13.55 2.12 -1.40
CA LYS A 69 -14.28 1.59 -2.56
C LYS A 69 -14.07 2.42 -3.83
N ARG A 70 -14.02 3.75 -3.71
CA ARG A 70 -13.89 4.71 -4.83
C ARG A 70 -13.13 5.98 -4.41
N PRO A 71 -11.79 5.94 -4.25
CA PRO A 71 -11.02 7.15 -3.98
C PRO A 71 -11.06 8.09 -5.20
N ASN A 72 -11.31 9.37 -4.96
CA ASN A 72 -11.49 10.41 -5.97
C ASN A 72 -10.35 11.46 -5.92
N GLY A 73 -9.13 11.02 -6.20
CA GLY A 73 -7.97 11.90 -6.37
C GLY A 73 -7.75 12.85 -5.19
N SER A 74 -7.51 14.14 -5.47
CA SER A 74 -7.16 15.15 -4.46
C SER A 74 -8.28 15.40 -3.43
N SER A 75 -9.56 15.30 -3.83
CA SER A 75 -10.68 15.51 -2.89
C SER A 75 -10.68 14.49 -1.76
N THR A 76 -10.36 13.23 -2.09
CA THR A 76 -10.18 12.17 -1.09
C THR A 76 -9.05 12.48 -0.11
N VAL A 77 -7.94 13.05 -0.57
CA VAL A 77 -6.82 13.40 0.33
C VAL A 77 -7.25 14.45 1.36
N LEU A 78 -7.98 15.48 0.92
CA LEU A 78 -8.46 16.53 1.82
C LEU A 78 -9.43 15.98 2.87
N GLN A 79 -10.41 15.17 2.45
CA GLN A 79 -11.33 14.50 3.38
C GLN A 79 -10.60 13.61 4.39
N MET A 80 -9.63 12.82 3.91
CA MET A 80 -8.82 11.97 4.79
C MET A 80 -8.02 12.78 5.80
N PHE A 81 -7.45 13.91 5.37
CA PHE A 81 -6.71 14.81 6.24
C PHE A 81 -7.63 15.40 7.33
N ASP A 82 -8.81 15.87 6.96
CA ASP A 82 -9.78 16.42 7.91
C ASP A 82 -10.19 15.37 8.97
N TRP A 83 -10.47 14.13 8.54
CA TRP A 83 -10.77 13.04 9.47
C TRP A 83 -9.57 12.65 10.33
N HIS A 84 -8.35 12.76 9.81
CA HIS A 84 -7.14 12.54 10.58
C HIS A 84 -6.98 13.59 11.68
N GLU A 85 -7.16 14.87 11.36
CA GLU A 85 -7.15 15.95 12.35
C GLU A 85 -8.23 15.75 13.42
N LEU A 86 -9.44 15.33 13.02
CA LEU A 86 -10.52 15.01 13.95
C LEU A 86 -10.20 13.79 14.83
N ALA A 87 -9.57 12.76 14.28
CA ALA A 87 -9.11 11.59 15.04
C ALA A 87 -8.08 12.00 16.10
N LEU A 88 -7.08 12.81 15.73
CA LEU A 88 -6.07 13.33 16.67
C LEU A 88 -6.72 14.20 17.77
N LYS A 89 -7.65 15.09 17.41
CA LYS A 89 -8.44 15.88 18.39
C LYS A 89 -9.21 15.01 19.37
N SER A 90 -9.87 13.96 18.86
CA SER A 90 -10.62 13.04 19.72
C SER A 90 -9.71 12.29 20.70
N LEU A 91 -8.49 11.98 20.28
CA LEU A 91 -7.50 11.27 21.08
C LEU A 91 -6.93 12.16 22.21
N LEU A 92 -6.64 13.42 21.91
CA LEU A 92 -6.18 14.40 22.92
C LEU A 92 -7.19 14.59 24.04
N LYS A 93 -8.48 14.77 23.72
CA LYS A 93 -9.54 14.93 24.73
C LYS A 93 -9.65 13.74 25.70
N VAL A 94 -9.33 12.53 25.23
CA VAL A 94 -9.29 11.32 26.06
C VAL A 94 -8.02 11.26 26.90
N ASN A 95 -6.89 11.74 26.39
CA ASN A 95 -5.62 11.74 27.14
C ASN A 95 -5.58 12.85 28.20
N ASP A 96 -6.16 14.02 27.94
CA ASP A 96 -6.26 15.11 28.93
C ASP A 96 -7.16 14.74 30.11
N THR A 97 -8.15 13.87 29.90
CA THR A 97 -8.99 13.31 30.99
C THR A 97 -8.28 12.24 31.82
N VAL A 98 -7.20 11.64 31.30
CA VAL A 98 -6.40 10.62 32.00
C VAL A 98 -5.14 11.20 32.62
N ASN A 99 -4.56 12.25 32.03
CA ASN A 99 -3.30 12.85 32.46
C ASN A 99 -3.46 14.33 32.83
N HIS A 100 -3.63 14.62 34.13
CA HIS A 100 -3.34 15.92 34.73
C HIS A 100 -1.83 16.30 34.71
N GLN A 101 -1.09 15.90 33.67
CA GLN A 101 0.33 16.19 33.48
C GLN A 101 0.70 16.67 32.06
N MET A 102 -0.28 16.84 31.16
CA MET A 102 -0.05 17.63 29.95
C MET A 102 -0.11 19.12 30.34
N PRO A 103 0.90 19.95 29.98
CA PRO A 103 0.83 21.38 30.23
C PRO A 103 -0.41 21.97 29.53
N ASN A 104 -1.31 22.60 30.29
CA ASN A 104 -2.50 23.30 29.77
C ASN A 104 -2.15 24.31 28.64
N THR A 105 -0.90 24.76 28.58
CA THR A 105 -0.39 25.66 27.54
C THR A 105 -0.40 25.06 26.13
N LEU A 106 -0.46 23.74 25.97
CA LEU A 106 -0.57 23.12 24.65
C LEU A 106 -2.02 23.14 24.13
N VAL A 107 -3.02 22.98 25.00
CA VAL A 107 -4.43 22.91 24.58
C VAL A 107 -5.00 24.31 24.31
N ASP A 108 -4.67 25.29 25.15
CA ASP A 108 -5.14 26.67 24.98
C ASP A 108 -4.40 27.46 23.89
N GLY A 109 -3.19 27.01 23.51
CA GLY A 109 -2.40 27.60 22.41
C GLY A 109 -2.86 27.20 21.00
N HIS A 110 -3.79 26.25 20.87
CA HIS A 110 -4.33 25.80 19.58
C HIS A 110 -5.56 26.59 19.14
N SER A 111 -5.57 27.89 19.45
CA SER A 111 -6.50 28.87 18.90
C SER A 111 -6.35 28.97 17.37
N GLY A 112 -7.17 28.20 16.64
CA GLY A 112 -7.75 28.61 15.36
C GLY A 112 -6.98 28.42 14.04
N GLN A 113 -5.65 28.22 13.98
CA GLN A 113 -4.94 28.29 12.66
C GLN A 113 -3.94 27.18 12.30
N ALA A 114 -3.41 26.40 13.24
CA ALA A 114 -2.43 25.35 12.92
C ALA A 114 -3.04 23.95 13.04
N ALA A 115 -2.73 23.07 12.09
CA ALA A 115 -3.11 21.65 12.15
C ALA A 115 -2.34 20.94 13.27
N ILE A 116 -2.99 20.02 13.99
CA ILE A 116 -2.33 19.23 15.04
C ILE A 116 -1.25 18.36 14.42
N SER A 117 -1.45 17.87 13.19
CA SER A 117 -0.46 17.07 12.47
C SER A 117 0.86 17.78 12.16
N THR A 118 0.94 19.10 12.35
CA THR A 118 2.18 19.90 12.20
C THR A 118 2.83 20.29 13.52
N SER A 119 2.22 19.93 14.65
CA SER A 119 2.70 20.27 15.99
C SER A 119 3.73 19.25 16.49
N SER A 120 4.46 19.59 17.57
CA SER A 120 5.42 18.67 18.22
C SER A 120 4.74 17.48 18.94
N ILE A 121 3.48 17.64 19.39
CA ILE A 121 2.72 16.58 20.07
C ILE A 121 2.29 15.46 19.12
N VAL A 122 2.38 15.66 17.80
CA VAL A 122 1.89 14.69 16.82
C VAL A 122 2.59 13.33 16.91
N THR A 123 3.90 13.29 17.15
CA THR A 123 4.67 12.04 17.16
C THR A 123 4.22 11.06 18.26
N PRO A 124 4.12 11.44 19.54
CA PRO A 124 3.57 10.55 20.56
C PRO A 124 2.09 10.22 20.29
N LEU A 125 1.32 11.19 19.77
CA LEU A 125 -0.10 11.01 19.49
C LEU A 125 -0.38 10.00 18.37
N GLU A 126 0.40 10.03 17.28
CA GLU A 126 0.33 9.05 16.19
C GLU A 126 0.73 7.64 16.67
N LYS A 127 1.76 7.52 17.53
CA LYS A 127 2.14 6.22 18.11
C LYS A 127 1.01 5.64 18.95
N ASP A 128 0.42 6.46 19.81
CA ASP A 128 -0.71 6.10 20.65
C ASP A 128 -1.97 5.74 19.82
N LEU A 129 -2.24 6.50 18.77
CA LEU A 129 -3.30 6.22 17.79
C LEU A 129 -3.14 4.82 17.17
N LEU A 130 -1.93 4.48 16.74
CA LEU A 130 -1.64 3.18 16.11
C LEU A 130 -1.73 2.02 17.12
N ALA A 131 -1.35 2.26 18.37
CA ALA A 131 -1.41 1.25 19.43
C ALA A 131 -2.86 0.96 19.86
N ARG A 132 -3.68 2.01 20.06
CA ARG A 132 -5.06 1.88 20.54
C ARG A 132 -6.08 1.60 19.45
N TYR A 133 -5.82 2.06 18.21
CA TYR A 133 -6.76 1.99 17.10
C TYR A 133 -6.10 1.44 15.82
N PRO A 134 -5.66 0.17 15.80
CA PRO A 134 -4.98 -0.43 14.64
C PRO A 134 -5.84 -0.39 13.35
N THR A 135 -7.15 -0.59 13.48
CA THR A 135 -8.12 -0.54 12.36
C THR A 135 -8.16 0.82 11.67
N TYR A 136 -7.92 1.92 12.41
CA TYR A 136 -7.85 3.25 11.83
C TYR A 136 -6.67 3.36 10.87
N ALA A 137 -5.50 2.95 11.34
CA ALA A 137 -4.28 3.01 10.54
C ALA A 137 -4.36 2.07 9.32
N GLU A 138 -5.01 0.91 9.45
CA GLU A 138 -5.34 0.01 8.33
C GLU A 138 -6.23 0.66 7.28
N ALA A 139 -7.28 1.34 7.72
CA ALA A 139 -8.20 1.99 6.80
C ALA A 139 -7.52 3.14 6.04
N VAL A 140 -6.71 3.96 6.73
CA VAL A 140 -5.90 5.00 6.10
C VAL A 140 -4.95 4.42 5.06
N GLU A 141 -4.17 3.39 5.44
CA GLU A 141 -3.25 2.69 4.54
C GLU A 141 -3.98 2.12 3.31
N GLY A 142 -5.15 1.48 3.51
CA GLY A 142 -5.95 0.92 2.44
C GLY A 142 -6.44 1.97 1.42
N VAL A 143 -6.84 3.15 1.89
CA VAL A 143 -7.21 4.26 0.98
C VAL A 143 -5.98 4.77 0.24
N LEU A 144 -4.88 5.04 0.96
CA LEU A 144 -3.66 5.60 0.38
C LEU A 144 -3.05 4.69 -0.67
N VAL A 145 -3.05 3.37 -0.44
CA VAL A 145 -2.70 2.43 -1.49
C VAL A 145 -3.62 2.69 -2.67
N ARG A 146 -4.94 2.60 -2.57
CA ARG A 146 -5.81 2.76 -3.76
C ARG A 146 -5.84 4.15 -4.42
N LEU A 147 -5.23 5.16 -3.81
CA LEU A 147 -5.20 6.54 -4.27
C LEU A 147 -4.44 6.70 -5.59
N ARG A 148 -4.85 7.72 -6.36
CA ARG A 148 -4.30 8.12 -7.66
C ARG A 148 -3.98 9.61 -7.66
N VAL A 149 -3.10 10.02 -6.77
CA VAL A 149 -2.63 11.41 -6.71
C VAL A 149 -1.14 11.46 -6.93
N ASP A 150 -0.69 12.60 -7.45
CA ASP A 150 0.72 12.94 -7.51
C ASP A 150 0.99 14.14 -6.59
N PRO A 151 1.69 13.93 -5.44
CA PRO A 151 2.07 15.04 -4.57
C PRO A 151 3.11 15.98 -5.18
N THR A 152 3.73 15.60 -6.31
CA THR A 152 4.74 16.40 -7.00
C THR A 152 4.15 17.32 -8.07
N ILE A 153 2.96 17.03 -8.59
CA ILE A 153 2.22 17.90 -9.52
C ILE A 153 1.51 19.02 -8.75
N ASP A 154 0.82 18.69 -7.65
CA ASP A 154 0.22 19.71 -6.77
C ASP A 154 0.99 19.75 -5.45
N SER A 155 1.95 20.68 -5.37
CA SER A 155 2.76 20.91 -4.17
C SER A 155 1.91 21.27 -2.95
N ARG A 156 0.70 21.82 -3.14
CA ARG A 156 -0.23 22.12 -2.05
C ARG A 156 -0.80 20.86 -1.44
N LEU A 157 -0.97 19.80 -2.24
CA LEU A 157 -1.44 18.50 -1.74
C LEU A 157 -0.44 17.84 -0.80
N LYS A 158 0.85 18.16 -0.96
CA LYS A 158 1.94 17.56 -0.18
C LYS A 158 1.81 17.81 1.32
N SER A 159 1.34 18.98 1.75
CA SER A 159 1.14 19.28 3.17
C SER A 159 0.03 18.43 3.79
N TYR A 160 -1.04 18.15 3.04
CA TYR A 160 -2.16 17.32 3.49
C TYR A 160 -1.86 15.81 3.41
N LEU A 161 -1.09 15.40 2.41
CA LEU A 161 -0.76 13.99 2.21
C LEU A 161 0.31 13.50 3.19
N ARG A 162 1.26 14.37 3.58
CA ARG A 162 2.40 14.00 4.43
C ARG A 162 1.99 13.35 5.77
N PRO A 163 1.04 13.89 6.55
CA PRO A 163 0.56 13.22 7.77
C PRO A 163 0.00 11.82 7.53
N LEU A 164 -0.77 11.65 6.45
CA LEU A 164 -1.35 10.35 6.09
C LEU A 164 -0.24 9.35 5.70
N LEU A 165 0.77 9.80 4.96
CA LEU A 165 1.93 8.97 4.61
C LEU A 165 2.78 8.60 5.84
N ARG A 166 2.87 9.46 6.87
CA ARG A 166 3.55 9.09 8.13
C ARG A 166 2.86 7.93 8.82
N VAL A 167 1.53 7.91 8.87
CA VAL A 167 0.76 6.77 9.40
C VAL A 167 1.10 5.48 8.66
N ALA A 168 1.12 5.52 7.33
CA ALA A 168 1.52 4.38 6.50
C ALA A 168 2.97 3.96 6.77
N GLN A 169 3.90 4.91 6.86
CA GLN A 169 5.30 4.63 7.15
C GLN A 169 5.50 3.98 8.53
N LEU A 170 4.82 4.46 9.58
CA LEU A 170 4.88 3.85 10.91
C LEU A 170 4.39 2.40 10.89
N ARG A 171 3.30 2.14 10.16
CA ARG A 171 2.76 0.79 9.95
C ARG A 171 3.75 -0.13 9.24
N MET A 172 4.39 0.36 8.18
CA MET A 172 5.40 -0.38 7.44
C MET A 172 6.60 -0.69 8.33
N ASN A 173 7.15 0.30 9.02
CA ASN A 173 8.30 0.14 9.91
C ASN A 173 8.02 -0.87 11.03
N SER A 174 6.81 -0.82 11.61
CA SER A 174 6.39 -1.80 12.63
C SER A 174 6.33 -3.22 12.06
N PHE A 175 5.86 -3.36 10.81
CA PHE A 175 5.73 -4.66 10.17
C PHE A 175 7.08 -5.26 9.73
N THR A 176 7.95 -4.45 9.12
CA THR A 176 9.23 -4.89 8.52
C THR A 176 10.43 -4.77 9.45
N GLY A 177 10.34 -3.99 10.54
CA GLY A 177 11.50 -3.63 11.37
C GLY A 177 12.45 -2.63 10.71
N MET A 178 12.12 -2.12 9.51
CA MET A 178 13.00 -1.26 8.71
C MET A 178 12.24 -0.09 8.10
N ALA A 179 12.90 1.07 8.07
CA ALA A 179 12.43 2.22 7.29
C ALA A 179 12.51 1.93 5.78
N PRO A 180 11.75 2.66 4.94
CA PRO A 180 11.97 2.66 3.50
C PRO A 180 13.44 2.88 3.15
N GLN A 181 13.95 2.15 2.17
CA GLN A 181 15.34 2.24 1.73
C GLN A 181 15.42 3.05 0.44
N VAL A 182 16.56 3.72 0.24
CA VAL A 182 16.87 4.35 -1.04
C VAL A 182 17.22 3.26 -2.08
N PRO A 183 17.12 3.55 -3.39
CA PRO A 183 17.50 2.60 -4.42
C PRO A 183 18.99 2.24 -4.35
N THR A 184 19.30 0.94 -4.45
CA THR A 184 20.68 0.44 -4.47
C THR A 184 21.34 0.80 -5.79
N ARG A 185 22.54 1.39 -5.75
CA ARG A 185 23.32 1.62 -6.98
C ARG A 185 23.95 0.30 -7.42
N VAL A 186 23.66 -0.11 -8.65
CA VAL A 186 24.18 -1.37 -9.24
C VAL A 186 24.94 -1.10 -10.53
N PRO A 187 25.74 -2.06 -11.04
CA PRO A 187 26.38 -1.93 -12.34
C PRO A 187 25.36 -1.74 -13.49
N LYS A 188 25.81 -1.09 -14.56
CA LYS A 188 24.99 -0.87 -15.76
C LYS A 188 24.49 -2.20 -16.33
N GLY A 189 23.20 -2.28 -16.64
CA GLY A 189 22.59 -3.48 -17.23
C GLY A 189 22.35 -4.64 -16.25
N ALA A 190 22.58 -4.42 -14.95
CA ALA A 190 22.23 -5.38 -13.90
C ALA A 190 20.74 -5.76 -13.93
N ALA A 191 20.40 -6.93 -13.38
CA ALA A 191 19.03 -7.41 -13.26
C ALA A 191 18.46 -7.07 -11.87
N ILE A 192 17.28 -6.45 -11.84
CA ILE A 192 16.61 -5.97 -10.62
C ILE A 192 15.29 -6.71 -10.47
N ALA A 193 15.13 -7.46 -9.38
CA ALA A 193 13.89 -8.17 -9.09
C ALA A 193 12.87 -7.22 -8.47
N VAL A 194 11.68 -7.10 -9.04
CA VAL A 194 10.53 -6.45 -8.41
C VAL A 194 9.60 -7.56 -7.90
N LEU A 195 9.47 -7.69 -6.58
CA LEU A 195 8.73 -8.78 -5.96
C LEU A 195 7.24 -8.45 -5.83
N ALA A 196 6.40 -9.22 -6.52
CA ALA A 196 4.96 -9.19 -6.30
C ALA A 196 4.59 -9.87 -4.96
N ALA A 197 3.38 -9.57 -4.48
CA ALA A 197 2.89 -10.01 -3.18
C ALA A 197 2.90 -11.54 -2.99
N ASP A 198 2.65 -12.30 -4.06
CA ASP A 198 2.62 -13.76 -4.01
C ASP A 198 4.01 -14.38 -3.86
N VAL A 199 5.03 -13.80 -4.48
CA VAL A 199 6.44 -14.21 -4.30
C VAL A 199 6.94 -13.79 -2.92
N LEU A 200 6.57 -12.59 -2.46
CA LEU A 200 6.90 -12.13 -1.11
C LEU A 200 6.30 -13.04 -0.02
N ALA A 201 5.14 -13.64 -0.28
CA ALA A 201 4.51 -14.60 0.63
C ALA A 201 5.19 -15.98 0.66
N ASN A 202 6.04 -16.29 -0.32
CA ASN A 202 6.68 -17.60 -0.52
C ASN A 202 8.18 -17.43 -0.85
N LEU A 203 8.87 -16.52 -0.14
CA LEU A 203 10.25 -16.13 -0.45
C LEU A 203 11.20 -17.33 -0.56
N GLU A 204 11.16 -18.23 0.43
CA GLU A 204 12.08 -19.38 0.53
C GLU A 204 11.94 -20.33 -0.66
N GLU A 205 10.71 -20.59 -1.11
CA GLU A 205 10.43 -21.52 -2.21
C GLU A 205 10.58 -20.86 -3.58
N TRP A 206 10.07 -19.63 -3.74
CA TRP A 206 9.88 -19.02 -5.06
C TRP A 206 10.92 -17.96 -5.42
N PHE A 207 11.62 -17.38 -4.46
CA PHE A 207 12.63 -16.35 -4.73
C PHE A 207 14.05 -16.80 -4.45
N MET A 208 14.29 -17.43 -3.29
CA MET A 208 15.64 -17.79 -2.84
C MET A 208 16.44 -18.64 -3.83
N PRO A 209 15.87 -19.63 -4.56
CA PRO A 209 16.60 -20.37 -5.58
C PRO A 209 17.17 -19.51 -6.73
N PHE A 210 16.64 -18.29 -6.90
CA PHE A 210 17.00 -17.36 -7.96
C PHE A 210 17.70 -16.10 -7.44
N ALA A 211 17.88 -15.95 -6.12
CA ALA A 211 18.36 -14.71 -5.51
C ALA A 211 19.72 -14.27 -6.09
N SER A 212 20.61 -15.22 -6.38
CA SER A 212 21.94 -14.97 -6.98
C SER A 212 21.91 -14.39 -8.39
N TYR A 213 20.76 -14.42 -9.07
CA TYR A 213 20.61 -13.89 -10.42
C TYR A 213 20.25 -12.40 -10.45
N TYR A 214 19.96 -11.80 -9.30
CA TYR A 214 19.56 -10.40 -9.20
C TYR A 214 20.61 -9.61 -8.41
N SER A 215 20.89 -8.38 -8.87
CA SER A 215 21.83 -7.48 -8.20
C SER A 215 21.16 -6.60 -7.13
N ALA A 216 19.84 -6.41 -7.23
CA ALA A 216 19.04 -5.74 -6.22
C ALA A 216 17.60 -6.28 -6.22
N VAL A 217 16.94 -6.13 -5.08
CA VAL A 217 15.57 -6.57 -4.83
C VAL A 217 14.72 -5.37 -4.44
N VAL A 218 13.69 -5.11 -5.23
CA VAL A 218 12.74 -4.02 -5.02
C VAL A 218 11.44 -4.63 -4.48
N ILE A 219 11.00 -4.13 -3.33
CA ILE A 219 9.76 -4.57 -2.69
C ILE A 219 8.79 -3.38 -2.69
N PRO A 220 7.78 -3.36 -3.57
CA PRO A 220 6.72 -2.37 -3.55
C PRO A 220 5.97 -2.37 -2.21
N TYR A 221 5.59 -1.20 -1.73
CA TYR A 221 4.77 -1.03 -0.52
C TYR A 221 3.47 -1.84 -0.60
N SER A 222 2.79 -1.85 -1.75
CA SER A 222 1.54 -2.58 -1.92
C SER A 222 1.71 -4.10 -1.81
N SER A 223 2.89 -4.65 -2.14
CA SER A 223 3.21 -6.06 -1.89
C SER A 223 3.26 -6.37 -0.40
N LEU A 224 3.82 -5.47 0.43
CA LEU A 224 3.81 -5.60 1.90
C LEU A 224 2.40 -5.52 2.48
N VAL A 225 1.57 -4.62 1.96
CA VAL A 225 0.16 -4.52 2.38
C VAL A 225 -0.61 -5.79 2.04
N ALA A 226 -0.43 -6.34 0.84
CA ALA A 226 -1.07 -7.59 0.47
C ALA A 226 -0.59 -8.77 1.32
N LEU A 227 0.71 -8.85 1.63
CA LEU A 227 1.25 -9.86 2.54
C LEU A 227 0.57 -9.78 3.92
N ARG A 228 0.42 -8.56 4.44
CA ARG A 228 -0.19 -8.31 5.75
C ARG A 228 -1.67 -8.66 5.82
N ASN A 229 -2.39 -8.42 4.73
CA ASN A 229 -3.81 -8.78 4.61
C ASN A 229 -4.03 -10.29 4.37
N GLY A 230 -3.00 -11.12 4.55
CA GLY A 230 -3.08 -12.57 4.34
C GLY A 230 -3.01 -13.01 2.88
N GLY A 231 -2.72 -12.10 1.94
CA GLY A 231 -2.54 -12.44 0.53
C GLY A 231 -1.43 -13.46 0.32
N GLY A 232 -1.75 -14.57 -0.37
CA GLY A 232 -0.85 -15.68 -0.63
C GLY A 232 -1.52 -17.03 -0.32
N ARG A 233 -1.34 -18.04 -1.18
CA ARG A 233 -1.86 -19.40 -0.93
C ARG A 233 -1.15 -20.04 0.27
N ARG A 234 -1.77 -21.06 0.87
CA ARG A 234 -1.09 -21.96 1.80
C ARG A 234 0.16 -22.52 1.10
N VAL A 235 1.29 -22.54 1.80
CA VAL A 235 2.41 -23.39 1.43
C VAL A 235 1.97 -24.80 1.80
N ASP A 236 1.63 -25.61 0.81
CA ASP A 236 1.30 -27.02 1.03
C ASP A 236 2.46 -27.66 1.81
N GLY A 237 2.19 -28.16 3.03
CA GLY A 237 3.16 -28.92 3.83
C GLY A 237 3.79 -28.23 5.06
N THR A 238 3.48 -26.96 5.38
CA THR A 238 4.06 -26.30 6.59
C THR A 238 3.28 -26.51 7.89
N PHE A 239 2.16 -27.23 7.87
CA PHE A 239 1.52 -27.74 9.07
C PHE A 239 1.41 -29.26 8.99
N GLU A 240 2.10 -29.95 9.91
CA GLU A 240 2.00 -31.41 10.08
C GLU A 240 0.57 -31.89 10.43
N LYS A 241 -0.32 -30.98 10.82
CA LYS A 241 -1.67 -31.30 11.28
C LYS A 241 -2.70 -30.84 10.26
N GLY A 242 -3.34 -31.80 9.60
CA GLY A 242 -4.38 -31.54 8.61
C GLY A 242 -5.55 -30.72 9.18
N THR A 243 -6.29 -30.04 8.29
CA THR A 243 -7.41 -29.14 8.58
C THR A 243 -8.45 -29.72 9.56
N GLN A 244 -8.65 -31.04 9.56
CA GLN A 244 -9.60 -31.70 10.46
C GLN A 244 -9.17 -31.72 11.93
N GLN A 245 -7.87 -31.74 12.24
CA GLN A 245 -7.38 -31.70 13.64
C GLN A 245 -7.42 -30.27 14.20
N LEU A 246 -7.16 -29.26 13.36
CA LEU A 246 -7.23 -27.85 13.75
C LEU A 246 -8.67 -27.41 14.07
N LEU A 247 -9.66 -28.00 13.39
CA LEU A 247 -11.07 -27.82 13.71
C LEU A 247 -11.47 -28.41 15.07
N ASN A 248 -10.67 -29.30 15.67
CA ASN A 248 -11.00 -29.95 16.95
C ASN A 248 -10.30 -29.31 18.16
N ASP A 249 -9.43 -28.32 17.96
CA ASP A 249 -8.77 -27.59 19.04
C ASP A 249 -9.65 -26.40 19.49
N PRO A 250 -10.13 -26.37 20.75
CA PRO A 250 -10.99 -25.30 21.28
C PRO A 250 -10.34 -23.92 21.25
N LEU A 251 -9.03 -23.85 21.54
CA LEU A 251 -8.24 -22.62 21.53
C LEU A 251 -8.13 -22.06 20.10
N TRP A 252 -8.10 -22.97 19.13
CA TRP A 252 -8.07 -22.68 17.70
C TRP A 252 -9.39 -22.12 17.15
N ARG A 253 -10.54 -22.60 17.65
CA ARG A 253 -11.87 -22.09 17.29
C ARG A 253 -12.14 -20.70 17.85
N GLU A 254 -11.66 -20.38 19.06
CA GLU A 254 -11.88 -19.08 19.68
C GLU A 254 -11.05 -17.95 19.07
N ILE A 255 -9.80 -18.22 18.66
CA ILE A 255 -8.83 -17.15 18.34
C ILE A 255 -8.80 -16.79 16.84
N GLY A 256 -9.36 -17.61 15.93
CA GLY A 256 -9.22 -17.37 14.48
C GLY A 256 -7.75 -17.37 14.01
N SER A 257 -6.91 -18.14 14.72
CA SER A 257 -5.45 -18.01 14.76
C SER A 257 -4.70 -18.40 13.50
N GLU A 258 -5.28 -19.16 12.56
CA GLU A 258 -4.54 -19.61 11.35
C GLU A 258 -3.97 -18.43 10.57
N GLN A 259 -4.82 -17.44 10.28
CA GLN A 259 -4.43 -16.29 9.47
C GLN A 259 -3.36 -15.47 10.19
N GLN A 260 -3.52 -15.30 11.51
CA GLN A 260 -2.57 -14.59 12.35
C GLN A 260 -1.24 -15.32 12.45
N HIS A 261 -1.24 -16.64 12.68
CA HIS A 261 -0.02 -17.45 12.75
C HIS A 261 0.69 -17.53 11.39
N MET A 262 -0.07 -17.68 10.29
CA MET A 262 0.46 -17.63 8.93
C MET A 262 1.11 -16.26 8.65
N LEU A 263 0.45 -15.17 9.05
CA LEU A 263 0.98 -13.82 8.93
C LEU A 263 2.26 -13.64 9.75
N GLU A 264 2.29 -14.11 11.00
CA GLU A 264 3.47 -14.04 11.86
C GLU A 264 4.63 -14.89 11.34
N SER A 265 4.36 -16.07 10.78
CA SER A 265 5.36 -16.91 10.11
C SER A 265 5.95 -16.18 8.89
N ARG A 266 5.09 -15.68 8.00
CA ARG A 266 5.52 -14.90 6.82
C ARG A 266 6.29 -13.64 7.21
N ARG A 267 5.86 -12.95 8.28
CA ARG A 267 6.55 -11.78 8.82
C ARG A 267 7.95 -12.17 9.33
N ARG A 268 8.10 -13.29 10.04
CA ARG A 268 9.41 -13.78 10.51
C ARG A 268 10.36 -14.06 9.33
N VAL A 269 9.88 -14.77 8.31
CA VAL A 269 10.66 -15.04 7.07
C VAL A 269 11.04 -13.73 6.38
N LEU A 270 10.08 -12.80 6.23
CA LEU A 270 10.33 -11.49 5.63
C LEU A 270 11.40 -10.72 6.41
N VAL A 271 11.27 -10.57 7.73
CA VAL A 271 12.22 -9.81 8.56
C VAL A 271 13.62 -10.41 8.45
N LYS A 272 13.75 -11.74 8.53
CA LYS A 272 15.04 -12.41 8.34
C LYS A 272 15.63 -12.16 6.95
N PHE A 273 14.80 -12.21 5.91
CA PHE A 273 15.21 -11.90 4.54
C PHE A 273 15.69 -10.44 4.42
N LEU A 274 14.94 -9.50 4.99
CA LEU A 274 15.28 -8.08 4.97
C LEU A 274 16.61 -7.78 5.71
N GLU A 275 16.83 -8.43 6.86
CA GLU A 275 18.08 -8.31 7.61
C GLU A 275 19.27 -8.91 6.85
N THR A 276 19.08 -10.07 6.24
CA THR A 276 20.15 -10.80 5.52
C THR A 276 20.58 -10.06 4.25
N TYR A 277 19.63 -9.47 3.52
CA TYR A 277 19.87 -8.84 2.21
C TYR A 277 19.77 -7.30 2.26
N ARG A 278 19.94 -6.72 3.45
CA ARG A 278 19.73 -5.29 3.72
C ARG A 278 20.39 -4.34 2.71
N ASP A 279 21.59 -4.65 2.26
CA ASP A 279 22.38 -3.77 1.37
C ASP A 279 21.91 -3.78 -0.09
N VAL A 280 21.14 -4.81 -0.49
CA VAL A 280 20.64 -4.98 -1.86
C VAL A 280 19.13 -4.80 -1.96
N ILE A 281 18.46 -4.46 -0.86
CA ILE A 281 17.01 -4.26 -0.82
C ILE A 281 16.66 -2.78 -0.96
N HIS A 282 15.89 -2.48 -2.00
CA HIS A 282 15.15 -1.24 -2.14
C HIS A 282 13.72 -1.46 -1.64
N LEU A 283 13.52 -1.18 -0.36
CA LEU A 283 12.21 -1.23 0.29
C LEU A 283 11.45 0.07 0.01
N VAL A 284 10.46 0.00 -0.88
CA VAL A 284 9.82 1.18 -1.48
C VAL A 284 8.85 1.85 -0.50
N SER A 285 8.92 3.17 -0.38
CA SER A 285 7.94 3.95 0.39
C SER A 285 6.60 4.06 -0.37
N LEU A 286 5.50 4.26 0.36
CA LEU A 286 4.20 4.49 -0.29
C LEU A 286 4.21 5.75 -1.17
N GLU A 287 4.93 6.79 -0.77
CA GLU A 287 5.09 8.01 -1.57
C GLU A 287 5.76 7.71 -2.92
N GLU A 288 6.86 6.96 -2.90
CA GLU A 288 7.57 6.54 -4.11
C GLU A 288 6.72 5.63 -5.00
N GLU A 289 6.01 4.66 -4.41
CA GLU A 289 5.12 3.79 -5.19
C GLU A 289 3.94 4.57 -5.80
N LEU A 290 3.39 5.58 -5.12
CA LEU A 290 2.36 6.45 -5.69
C LEU A 290 2.91 7.28 -6.87
N ALA A 291 4.15 7.77 -6.75
CA ALA A 291 4.82 8.49 -7.83
C ALA A 291 5.11 7.59 -9.05
N LEU A 292 5.47 6.32 -8.85
CA LEU A 292 5.82 5.39 -9.91
C LEU A 292 4.67 4.53 -10.44
N SER A 293 3.58 4.30 -9.69
CA SER A 293 2.44 3.50 -10.18
C SER A 293 1.37 4.33 -10.91
N ARG A 294 1.74 5.51 -11.39
CA ARG A 294 0.86 6.44 -12.13
C ARG A 294 0.37 5.87 -13.45
N ASP A 295 -0.82 6.34 -13.84
CA ASP A 295 -1.37 6.37 -15.21
C ASP A 295 -0.84 5.29 -16.15
N CYS A 296 -1.06 4.05 -15.74
CA CYS A 296 -0.96 2.89 -16.62
C CYS A 296 -2.35 2.42 -17.06
N ASP A 297 -3.42 3.04 -16.59
CA ASP A 297 -4.79 2.79 -17.07
C ASP A 297 -4.86 3.10 -18.58
N ARG A 298 -4.18 4.16 -19.06
CA ARG A 298 -4.00 4.44 -20.50
C ARG A 298 -3.29 3.33 -21.29
N TYR A 299 -2.53 2.47 -20.60
CA TYR A 299 -1.87 1.30 -21.16
C TYR A 299 -2.63 -0.01 -20.83
N GLY A 300 -3.84 0.08 -20.30
CA GLY A 300 -4.67 -1.07 -19.92
C GLY A 300 -4.32 -1.72 -18.57
N ILE A 301 -3.40 -1.16 -17.79
CA ILE A 301 -3.00 -1.71 -16.49
C ILE A 301 -3.86 -1.11 -15.38
N ALA A 302 -4.85 -1.88 -14.91
CA ALA A 302 -5.79 -1.47 -13.86
C ALA A 302 -5.13 -1.41 -12.46
N ALA A 303 -4.25 -0.45 -12.22
CA ALA A 303 -3.38 -0.40 -11.04
C ALA A 303 -4.12 -0.27 -9.69
N ARG A 304 -5.47 -0.19 -9.69
CA ARG A 304 -6.31 -0.21 -8.48
C ARG A 304 -6.22 -1.57 -7.78
N LYS A 305 -5.88 -2.63 -8.52
CA LYS A 305 -5.60 -3.96 -7.99
C LYS A 305 -4.12 -4.08 -7.65
N THR A 306 -3.77 -4.74 -6.54
CA THR A 306 -2.38 -4.86 -6.05
C THR A 306 -1.42 -5.45 -7.08
N PHE A 307 -1.80 -6.55 -7.74
CA PHE A 307 -0.95 -7.18 -8.76
C PHE A 307 -0.71 -6.27 -9.97
N ALA A 308 -1.78 -5.68 -10.52
CA ALA A 308 -1.68 -4.73 -11.63
C ALA A 308 -0.85 -3.50 -11.26
N ARG A 309 -0.89 -3.06 -10.00
CA ARG A 309 -0.04 -2.00 -9.50
C ARG A 309 1.44 -2.36 -9.51
N CYS A 310 1.79 -3.57 -9.09
CA CYS A 310 3.17 -4.04 -9.14
C CYS A 310 3.71 -4.02 -10.58
N ALA A 311 2.88 -4.42 -11.56
CA ALA A 311 3.22 -4.30 -12.98
C ALA A 311 3.41 -2.84 -13.43
N ALA A 312 2.48 -1.95 -13.07
CA ALA A 312 2.60 -0.51 -13.37
C ALA A 312 3.88 0.10 -12.76
N PHE A 313 4.18 -0.25 -11.51
CA PHE A 313 5.38 0.18 -10.80
C PHE A 313 6.64 -0.32 -11.52
N ALA A 314 6.73 -1.62 -11.83
CA ALA A 314 7.89 -2.20 -12.53
C ALA A 314 8.13 -1.55 -13.91
N LEU A 315 7.05 -1.30 -14.67
CA LEU A 315 7.12 -0.61 -15.96
C LEU A 315 7.71 0.79 -15.82
N ASN A 316 7.21 1.58 -14.87
CA ASN A 316 7.68 2.96 -14.69
C ASN A 316 9.05 3.05 -14.01
N LEU A 317 9.43 2.06 -13.20
CA LEU A 317 10.80 1.91 -12.70
C LEU A 317 11.82 1.71 -13.83
N ALA A 318 11.39 1.10 -14.94
CA ALA A 318 12.20 0.91 -16.13
C ALA A 318 12.24 2.14 -17.05
N ARG A 319 11.63 3.28 -16.70
CA ARG A 319 11.45 4.41 -17.62
C ARG A 319 12.18 5.67 -17.17
N LEU A 320 12.80 6.38 -18.11
CA LEU A 320 13.47 7.67 -17.86
C LEU A 320 12.53 8.87 -17.99
N ASP A 321 11.47 8.73 -18.78
CA ASP A 321 10.50 9.78 -19.10
C ASP A 321 9.45 10.00 -17.99
N VAL A 322 9.44 9.16 -16.95
CA VAL A 322 8.54 9.33 -15.80
C VAL A 322 9.00 10.54 -14.98
N ALA A 323 8.18 11.60 -15.00
CA ALA A 323 8.44 12.81 -14.24
C ALA A 323 8.35 12.56 -12.72
N ASN A 324 9.29 13.11 -11.95
CA ASN A 324 9.32 13.07 -10.49
C ASN A 324 9.29 11.67 -9.86
N GLY A 325 9.66 10.63 -10.62
CA GLY A 325 9.88 9.28 -10.12
C GLY A 325 11.36 8.99 -9.86
N THR A 326 11.64 7.95 -9.10
CA THR A 326 12.99 7.41 -8.94
C THR A 326 13.53 6.90 -10.28
N LYS A 327 14.73 7.36 -10.68
CA LYS A 327 15.34 7.03 -11.98
C LYS A 327 16.61 6.19 -11.91
N VAL A 328 17.10 5.85 -10.73
CA VAL A 328 18.41 5.18 -10.53
C VAL A 328 18.57 3.95 -11.45
N TYR A 329 17.63 3.00 -11.43
CA TYR A 329 17.72 1.81 -12.29
C TYR A 329 17.47 2.09 -13.78
N ALA A 330 16.74 3.16 -14.09
CA ALA A 330 16.53 3.59 -15.47
C ALA A 330 17.79 4.22 -16.05
N GLU A 331 18.48 5.07 -15.28
CA GLU A 331 19.77 5.71 -15.61
C GLU A 331 20.88 4.68 -15.77
N GLN A 332 20.88 3.64 -14.94
CA GLN A 332 21.82 2.51 -15.02
C GLN A 332 21.42 1.47 -16.08
N THR A 333 20.40 1.77 -16.91
CA THR A 333 19.89 0.90 -17.97
C THR A 333 19.66 -0.55 -17.51
N CYS A 334 19.23 -0.73 -16.27
CA CYS A 334 19.04 -2.04 -15.67
C CYS A 334 17.87 -2.79 -16.33
N ASN A 335 17.94 -4.12 -16.30
CA ASN A 335 16.83 -5.00 -16.64
C ASN A 335 15.90 -5.11 -15.43
N ILE A 336 14.68 -4.58 -15.55
CA ILE A 336 13.68 -4.68 -14.49
C ILE A 336 12.90 -5.98 -14.69
N VAL A 337 12.90 -6.85 -13.69
CA VAL A 337 12.28 -8.18 -13.76
C VAL A 337 11.14 -8.23 -12.76
N LEU A 338 9.89 -8.21 -13.24
CA LEU A 338 8.73 -8.48 -12.40
C LEU A 338 8.71 -9.98 -12.07
N VAL A 339 8.87 -10.31 -10.79
CA VAL A 339 8.83 -11.70 -10.30
C VAL A 339 7.46 -11.96 -9.67
N SER A 340 6.67 -12.83 -10.30
CA SER A 340 5.35 -13.24 -9.80
C SER A 340 4.95 -14.59 -10.39
N SER A 341 4.18 -15.39 -9.65
CA SER A 341 3.49 -16.56 -10.18
C SER A 341 2.16 -16.22 -10.86
N SER A 342 1.66 -14.99 -10.68
CA SER A 342 0.36 -14.54 -11.18
C SER A 342 0.45 -13.88 -12.56
N PHE A 343 0.44 -14.71 -13.61
CA PHE A 343 0.46 -14.20 -14.98
C PHE A 343 -0.77 -13.32 -15.26
N ASP A 344 -1.98 -13.79 -14.97
CA ASP A 344 -3.20 -13.03 -15.25
C ASP A 344 -3.35 -11.77 -14.37
N GLY A 345 -2.76 -11.78 -13.17
CA GLY A 345 -2.85 -10.64 -12.24
C GLY A 345 -1.88 -9.50 -12.56
N CYS A 346 -0.68 -9.82 -13.08
CA CYS A 346 0.34 -8.81 -13.36
C CYS A 346 1.18 -9.08 -14.63
N GLY A 347 1.61 -10.33 -14.87
CA GLY A 347 2.52 -10.65 -15.98
C GLY A 347 1.93 -10.36 -17.36
N ARG A 348 0.64 -10.67 -17.56
CA ARG A 348 -0.09 -10.48 -18.81
C ARG A 348 -0.08 -9.03 -19.27
N TYR A 349 -0.30 -8.09 -18.33
CA TYR A 349 -0.28 -6.65 -18.64
C TYR A 349 1.04 -6.23 -19.29
N LEU A 350 2.17 -6.74 -18.81
CA LEU A 350 3.48 -6.39 -19.35
C LEU A 350 3.74 -7.08 -20.70
N VAL A 351 3.38 -8.36 -20.82
CA VAL A 351 3.62 -9.15 -22.03
C VAL A 351 2.75 -8.66 -23.19
N ASP A 352 1.47 -8.40 -22.94
CA ASP A 352 0.52 -7.92 -23.95
C ASP A 352 0.91 -6.50 -24.39
N LEU A 353 1.23 -5.60 -23.45
CA LEU A 353 1.67 -4.24 -23.76
C LEU A 353 2.99 -4.23 -24.55
N LYS A 354 3.98 -5.04 -24.14
CA LYS A 354 5.25 -5.20 -24.86
C LYS A 354 5.02 -5.70 -26.29
N ARG A 355 4.10 -6.65 -26.47
CA ARG A 355 3.73 -7.18 -27.79
C ARG A 355 3.05 -6.12 -28.65
N GLU A 356 2.11 -5.36 -28.10
CA GLU A 356 1.39 -4.32 -28.85
C GLU A 356 2.34 -3.19 -29.28
N VAL A 357 3.12 -2.66 -28.34
CA VAL A 357 4.00 -1.50 -28.59
C VAL A 357 5.19 -1.86 -29.46
N LEU A 358 5.83 -3.02 -29.25
CA LEU A 358 7.01 -3.40 -30.03
C LEU A 358 6.69 -4.00 -31.41
N ARG A 359 5.44 -4.45 -31.64
CA ARG A 359 4.99 -4.90 -32.98
C ARG A 359 4.31 -3.80 -33.79
N GLY A 360 3.79 -2.76 -33.15
CA GLY A 360 2.88 -1.78 -33.75
C GLY A 360 3.57 -0.52 -34.31
N LYS A 361 3.13 -0.10 -35.50
CA LYS A 361 3.45 1.18 -36.17
C LYS A 361 2.72 2.40 -35.56
N LYS A 362 2.43 2.43 -34.25
CA LYS A 362 1.79 3.61 -33.63
C LYS A 362 2.83 4.73 -33.50
N ASP A 363 2.46 5.93 -33.95
CA ASP A 363 3.33 7.12 -34.01
C ASP A 363 4.24 7.24 -32.79
N ILE A 364 5.54 7.20 -33.08
CA ILE A 364 6.61 6.75 -32.18
C ILE A 364 7.05 7.86 -31.21
N ASP A 365 6.85 9.13 -31.58
CA ASP A 365 7.50 10.25 -30.89
C ASP A 365 7.01 10.41 -29.45
N GLY A 366 5.71 10.16 -29.17
CA GLY A 366 5.14 10.25 -27.83
C GLY A 366 5.40 9.03 -26.93
N LEU A 367 5.88 7.92 -27.49
CA LEU A 367 6.02 6.64 -26.77
C LEU A 367 7.48 6.17 -26.63
N GLN A 368 8.46 6.97 -27.06
CA GLN A 368 9.87 6.57 -27.02
C GLN A 368 10.32 6.08 -25.63
N GLY A 369 9.95 6.82 -24.57
CA GLY A 369 10.26 6.42 -23.19
C GLY A 369 9.59 5.11 -22.76
N LEU A 370 8.34 4.90 -23.18
CA LEU A 370 7.61 3.64 -22.94
C LEU A 370 8.31 2.46 -23.66
N THR A 371 8.66 2.63 -24.94
CA THR A 371 9.35 1.62 -25.75
C THR A 371 10.69 1.24 -25.14
N GLN A 372 11.51 2.22 -24.74
CA GLN A 372 12.79 1.99 -24.06
C GLN A 372 12.63 1.26 -22.73
N GLY A 373 11.59 1.60 -21.95
CA GLY A 373 11.29 0.88 -20.71
C GLY A 373 10.86 -0.57 -20.95
N LEU A 374 9.98 -0.80 -21.92
CA LEU A 374 9.48 -2.14 -22.26
C LEU A 374 10.58 -3.07 -22.78
N GLN A 375 11.59 -2.57 -23.49
CA GLN A 375 12.73 -3.37 -23.95
C GLN A 375 13.47 -4.03 -22.77
N ARG A 376 13.64 -3.30 -21.66
CA ARG A 376 14.36 -3.74 -20.46
C ARG A 376 13.48 -4.45 -19.44
N LEU A 377 12.17 -4.33 -19.58
CA LEU A 377 11.20 -4.97 -18.70
C LEU A 377 11.03 -6.45 -19.08
N CYS A 378 11.20 -7.30 -18.07
CA CYS A 378 11.04 -8.75 -18.15
C CYS A 378 10.01 -9.24 -17.12
N TYR A 379 9.44 -10.41 -17.38
CA TYR A 379 8.58 -11.12 -16.45
C TYR A 379 9.20 -12.48 -16.14
N HIS A 380 9.29 -12.83 -14.86
CA HIS A 380 9.77 -14.12 -14.39
C HIS A 380 8.67 -14.77 -13.52
N ASN A 381 8.23 -15.96 -13.93
CA ASN A 381 7.39 -16.81 -13.11
C ASN A 381 8.22 -17.96 -12.52
N PRO A 382 8.56 -17.92 -11.22
CA PRO A 382 9.44 -18.92 -10.62
C PRO A 382 8.85 -20.33 -10.62
N ARG A 383 7.51 -20.47 -10.74
CA ARG A 383 6.85 -21.78 -10.77
C ARG A 383 6.90 -22.45 -12.14
N THR A 384 6.79 -21.66 -13.20
CA THR A 384 6.72 -22.17 -14.58
C THR A 384 8.03 -22.00 -15.35
N SER A 385 9.00 -21.30 -14.76
CA SER A 385 10.29 -21.02 -15.39
C SER A 385 11.46 -21.29 -14.43
N PRO A 386 11.60 -22.51 -13.89
CA PRO A 386 12.72 -22.86 -13.00
C PRO A 386 14.10 -22.72 -13.66
N GLN A 387 14.16 -22.73 -14.98
CA GLN A 387 15.38 -22.52 -15.78
C GLN A 387 15.69 -21.04 -16.05
N TRP A 388 14.95 -20.09 -15.45
CA TRP A 388 15.13 -18.67 -15.72
C TRP A 388 16.58 -18.23 -15.45
N ARG A 389 17.11 -17.42 -16.36
CA ARG A 389 18.38 -16.71 -16.22
C ARG A 389 18.18 -15.25 -16.59
N PRO A 390 18.93 -14.32 -16.00
CA PRO A 390 18.91 -12.93 -16.40
C PRO A 390 19.22 -12.78 -17.89
N PRO A 391 18.65 -11.78 -18.58
CA PRO A 391 19.14 -11.37 -19.88
C PRO A 391 20.62 -11.02 -19.75
N GLN A 392 21.50 -11.74 -20.47
CA GLN A 392 22.91 -11.38 -20.53
C GLN A 392 23.05 -10.09 -21.32
N VAL A 393 23.68 -9.08 -20.72
CA VAL A 393 24.15 -7.91 -21.47
C VAL A 393 25.22 -8.44 -22.42
N SER A 394 25.01 -8.30 -23.73
CA SER A 394 26.07 -8.60 -24.69
C SER A 394 27.29 -7.73 -24.34
N VAL A 395 28.40 -8.38 -23.99
CA VAL A 395 29.69 -7.72 -23.70
C VAL A 395 30.13 -6.84 -24.89
N ALA A 396 29.71 -7.17 -26.12
CA ALA A 396 29.96 -6.35 -27.31
C ALA A 396 29.38 -4.93 -27.21
N SER A 397 28.32 -4.71 -26.43
CA SER A 397 27.75 -3.37 -26.21
C SER A 397 28.51 -2.52 -25.18
N LEU A 398 29.41 -3.13 -24.40
CA LEU A 398 30.28 -2.43 -23.45
C LEU A 398 31.66 -2.08 -24.03
N ILE A 399 32.12 -2.85 -25.02
CA ILE A 399 33.44 -2.66 -25.67
C ILE A 399 33.37 -1.67 -26.85
N HIS A 400 32.20 -1.47 -27.45
CA HIS A 400 32.04 -0.57 -28.59
C HIS A 400 31.13 0.62 -28.25
N PRO A 401 31.68 1.74 -27.71
CA PRO A 401 31.00 3.03 -27.87
C PRO A 401 30.91 3.31 -29.37
N ALA A 402 29.72 3.68 -29.83
CA ALA A 402 29.41 3.99 -31.22
C ALA A 402 30.49 4.91 -31.80
N VAL A 403 31.40 4.33 -32.58
CA VAL A 403 32.26 5.08 -33.46
C VAL A 403 31.33 5.60 -34.55
N ASN A 404 31.03 6.89 -34.48
CA ASN A 404 30.41 7.64 -35.56
C ASN A 404 31.14 7.29 -36.86
N GLN A 405 30.54 6.46 -37.70
CA GLN A 405 30.88 6.38 -39.10
C GLN A 405 30.24 7.60 -39.77
N GLN A 406 30.95 8.73 -39.65
CA GLN A 406 30.93 9.77 -40.67
C GLN A 406 31.94 9.35 -41.74
N SER A 407 31.44 8.92 -42.88
CA SER A 407 32.11 9.07 -44.18
C SER A 407 31.07 8.97 -45.27
#